data_AF-A0A846TBA8-F1
#
_entry.id   AF-A0A846TBA8-F1
#
_cell.length_a   1.000
_cell.length_b   1.000
_cell.length_c   1.000
_cell.angle_alpha   90.00
_cell.angle_beta   90.00
_cell.angle_gamma   90.00
#
_symmetry.space_group_name_H-M   'P 1'
#
loop_
_entity.id
_entity.type
_entity.pdbx_description
1 polymer ?
#
loop_
_entity_poly.entity_id
_entity_poly.type
_entity_poly.pdbx_seq_one_letter_code
_entity_poly.pdbx_strand_id
1 'polypeptide(L)'
;MRRFLSLLAVLAALAMQTALTGLNPKLEEKGWPPLKIGVGVNTGRMSVGNMGSEFRVAYTVLGDAVNLAARLESAAKQYGATIVISETTRAAVADVVCRELDRARVKGRAQPVTLFEPLGLADAVTTAMQQELADYAQALAAYRARDWQQATLPFQQLVSAYPDQPLYKIYLDRIAVLRTHPPEDHWDGVFTLTEK
;
A
#
# COMPACT_ATOMS: atom_id res chain seq x y z
N MET A 1 -21.77 10.73 1.89
CA MET A 1 -21.86 9.44 1.15
C MET A 1 -20.50 8.86 0.75
N ARG A 2 -19.60 9.60 0.07
CA ARG A 2 -18.28 9.07 -0.37
C ARG A 2 -17.39 8.53 0.76
N ARG A 3 -17.24 9.26 1.87
CA ARG A 3 -16.46 8.86 3.06
C ARG A 3 -16.88 7.49 3.61
N PHE A 4 -18.20 7.28 3.74
CA PHE A 4 -18.76 6.07 4.33
C PHE A 4 -18.47 4.81 3.48
N LEU A 5 -18.63 4.91 2.15
CA LEU A 5 -18.36 3.78 1.26
C LEU A 5 -16.86 3.43 1.21
N SER A 6 -15.98 4.43 1.21
CA SER A 6 -14.53 4.19 1.26
C SER A 6 -14.12 3.50 2.57
N LEU A 7 -14.71 3.90 3.71
CA LEU A 7 -14.46 3.24 4.99
C LEU A 7 -14.91 1.78 4.97
N LEU A 8 -16.11 1.48 4.48
CA LEU A 8 -16.60 0.10 4.37
C LEU A 8 -15.70 -0.76 3.48
N ALA A 9 -15.20 -0.23 2.37
CA ALA A 9 -14.29 -0.96 1.49
C ALA A 9 -12.95 -1.29 2.20
N VAL A 10 -12.39 -0.35 2.97
CA VAL A 10 -11.16 -0.57 3.74
C VAL A 10 -11.39 -1.55 4.89
N LEU A 11 -12.51 -1.44 5.61
CA LEU A 11 -12.87 -2.39 6.67
C LEU A 11 -13.12 -3.79 6.12
N ALA A 12 -13.74 -3.91 4.95
CA ALA A 12 -13.90 -5.20 4.26
C ALA A 12 -12.53 -5.81 3.91
N ALA A 13 -11.59 -5.01 3.38
CA ALA A 13 -10.24 -5.47 3.10
C ALA A 13 -9.52 -5.99 4.36
N LEU A 14 -9.59 -5.24 5.47
CA LEU A 14 -9.05 -5.66 6.76
C LEU A 14 -9.70 -6.96 7.25
N ALA A 15 -11.03 -7.06 7.18
CA ALA A 15 -11.77 -8.26 7.57
C ALA A 15 -11.41 -9.49 6.72
N MET A 16 -11.15 -9.33 5.42
CA MET A 16 -10.66 -10.41 4.56
C MET A 16 -9.30 -10.95 5.04
N GLN A 17 -8.37 -10.08 5.45
CA GLN A 17 -7.08 -10.51 6.01
C GLN A 17 -7.25 -11.21 7.36
N THR A 18 -8.09 -10.68 8.25
CA THR A 18 -8.42 -11.35 9.53
C THR A 18 -9.05 -12.73 9.32
N ALA A 19 -9.91 -12.88 8.31
CA ALA A 19 -10.52 -14.16 7.98
C ALA A 19 -9.47 -15.19 7.53
N LEU A 20 -8.42 -14.78 6.80
CA LEU A 20 -7.32 -15.65 6.41
C LEU A 20 -6.51 -16.14 7.61
N THR A 21 -6.29 -15.31 8.63
CA THR A 21 -5.62 -15.72 9.88
C THR A 21 -6.34 -16.90 10.55
N GLY A 22 -7.68 -16.94 10.49
CA GLY A 22 -8.46 -18.05 11.02
C GLY A 22 -8.65 -19.23 10.05
N LEU A 23 -8.53 -19.01 8.74
CA LEU A 23 -8.73 -20.02 7.71
C LEU A 23 -7.46 -20.83 7.42
N ASN A 24 -6.29 -20.18 7.34
CA ASN A 24 -5.05 -20.82 6.95
C ASN A 24 -4.65 -22.00 7.84
N PRO A 25 -4.76 -21.95 9.18
CA PRO A 25 -4.49 -23.12 10.03
C PRO A 25 -5.35 -24.33 9.66
N LYS A 26 -6.63 -24.11 9.32
CA LYS A 26 -7.56 -25.18 8.91
C LYS A 26 -7.23 -25.76 7.54
N LEU A 27 -6.61 -24.97 6.66
CA LEU A 27 -6.12 -25.44 5.37
C LEU A 27 -4.87 -26.29 5.55
N GLU A 28 -3.96 -25.84 6.41
CA GLU A 28 -2.73 -26.56 6.74
C GLU A 28 -3.02 -27.90 7.42
N GLU A 29 -3.99 -27.97 8.33
CA GLU A 29 -4.48 -29.23 8.93
C GLU A 29 -4.98 -30.24 7.89
N LYS A 30 -5.48 -29.75 6.75
CA LYS A 30 -5.93 -30.57 5.62
C LYS A 30 -4.82 -30.89 4.61
N GLY A 31 -3.59 -30.45 4.87
CA GLY A 31 -2.45 -30.59 3.96
C GLY A 31 -2.53 -29.67 2.73
N TRP A 32 -3.32 -28.60 2.79
CA TRP A 32 -3.45 -27.63 1.70
C TRP A 32 -2.54 -26.41 1.94
N PRO A 33 -2.06 -25.75 0.87
CA PRO A 33 -1.23 -24.56 1.02
C PRO A 33 -2.03 -23.39 1.63
N PRO A 34 -1.38 -22.50 2.40
CA PRO A 34 -2.04 -21.32 2.94
C PRO A 34 -2.44 -20.36 1.81
N LEU A 35 -3.60 -19.73 1.97
CA LEU A 35 -4.08 -18.69 1.07
C LEU A 35 -3.43 -17.35 1.41
N LYS A 36 -3.01 -16.64 0.36
CA LYS A 36 -2.50 -15.27 0.42
C LYS A 36 -3.28 -14.43 -0.57
N ILE A 37 -3.80 -13.28 -0.13
CA ILE A 37 -4.54 -12.35 -0.99
C ILE A 37 -3.93 -10.95 -0.89
N GLY A 38 -3.79 -10.29 -2.04
CA GLY A 38 -3.55 -8.86 -2.14
C GLY A 38 -4.88 -8.11 -2.34
N VAL A 39 -5.02 -6.93 -1.77
CA VAL A 39 -6.22 -6.10 -1.93
C VAL A 39 -5.83 -4.67 -2.31
N GLY A 40 -6.33 -4.19 -3.44
CA GLY A 40 -6.15 -2.80 -3.87
C GLY A 40 -7.45 -2.00 -3.75
N VAL A 41 -7.43 -0.87 -3.02
CA VAL A 41 -8.62 -0.02 -2.83
C VAL A 41 -8.37 1.41 -3.32
N ASN A 42 -9.15 1.83 -4.31
CA ASN A 42 -9.09 3.21 -4.81
C ASN A 42 -10.46 3.89 -4.79
N THR A 43 -10.47 5.17 -4.41
CA THR A 43 -11.63 6.05 -4.49
C THR A 43 -11.43 7.04 -5.64
N GLY A 44 -12.30 7.02 -6.65
CA GLY A 44 -12.18 7.92 -7.80
C GLY A 44 -13.44 7.98 -8.66
N ARG A 45 -13.42 8.83 -9.68
CA ARG A 45 -14.52 8.92 -10.67
C ARG A 45 -14.43 7.76 -11.65
N MET A 46 -15.57 7.16 -11.92
CA MET A 46 -15.74 6.02 -12.83
C MET A 46 -17.19 5.97 -13.32
N SER A 47 -17.43 5.26 -14.42
CA SER A 47 -18.76 5.02 -14.99
C SER A 47 -19.23 3.63 -14.59
N VAL A 48 -20.44 3.52 -14.05
CA VAL A 48 -21.06 2.25 -13.65
C VAL A 48 -22.34 2.08 -14.45
N GLY A 49 -22.58 0.87 -14.97
CA GLY A 49 -23.83 0.55 -15.65
C GLY A 49 -23.77 -0.73 -16.46
N ASN A 50 -24.81 -0.93 -17.26
CA ASN A 50 -24.92 -2.03 -18.22
C ASN A 50 -24.01 -1.73 -19.42
N MET A 51 -22.97 -2.54 -19.62
CA MET A 51 -22.05 -2.46 -20.74
C MET A 51 -22.10 -3.74 -21.56
N GLY A 52 -21.98 -3.61 -22.89
CA GLY A 52 -21.96 -4.74 -23.82
C GLY A 52 -22.87 -4.53 -25.02
N SER A 53 -23.12 -5.60 -25.76
CA SER A 53 -24.05 -5.58 -26.90
C SER A 53 -25.47 -5.92 -26.46
N GLU A 54 -26.43 -5.77 -27.37
CA GLU A 54 -27.82 -6.16 -27.16
C GLU A 54 -27.97 -7.64 -26.71
N PHE A 55 -27.07 -8.51 -27.18
CA PHE A 55 -27.09 -9.95 -26.86
C PHE A 55 -26.25 -10.34 -25.64
N ARG A 56 -25.35 -9.47 -25.16
CA ARG A 56 -24.51 -9.73 -23.98
C ARG A 56 -24.28 -8.44 -23.22
N VAL A 57 -25.05 -8.26 -22.17
CA VAL A 57 -24.94 -7.13 -21.24
C VAL A 57 -24.37 -7.62 -19.91
N ALA A 58 -23.39 -6.89 -19.38
CA ALA A 58 -22.88 -7.08 -18.03
C ALA A 58 -22.97 -5.75 -17.25
N TYR A 59 -23.44 -5.82 -16.00
CA TYR A 59 -23.35 -4.68 -15.09
C TYR A 59 -21.90 -4.57 -14.59
N THR A 60 -21.20 -3.50 -15.00
CA THR A 60 -19.77 -3.36 -14.75
C THR A 60 -19.38 -1.90 -14.52
N VAL A 61 -18.12 -1.69 -14.14
CA VAL A 61 -17.52 -0.39 -13.90
C VAL A 61 -16.33 -0.16 -14.83
N LEU A 62 -16.24 1.03 -15.40
CA LEU A 62 -15.17 1.43 -16.31
C LEU A 62 -14.55 2.76 -15.87
N GLY A 63 -13.24 2.88 -16.01
CA GLY A 63 -12.51 4.13 -15.78
C GLY A 63 -11.12 3.93 -15.18
N ASP A 64 -10.31 4.98 -15.26
CA ASP A 64 -8.95 4.98 -14.72
C ASP A 64 -8.91 4.66 -13.22
N ALA A 65 -9.94 5.07 -12.45
CA ALA A 65 -10.04 4.76 -11.04
C ALA A 65 -10.11 3.25 -10.74
N VAL A 66 -10.77 2.47 -11.60
CA VAL A 66 -10.87 1.00 -11.47
C VAL A 66 -9.53 0.36 -11.80
N ASN A 67 -8.91 0.80 -12.89
CA ASN A 67 -7.59 0.32 -13.30
C ASN A 67 -6.53 0.62 -12.24
N LEU A 68 -6.63 1.77 -11.57
CA LEU A 68 -5.75 2.09 -10.45
C LEU A 68 -5.92 1.09 -9.31
N ALA A 69 -7.14 0.74 -8.89
CA ALA A 69 -7.36 -0.25 -7.84
C ALA A 69 -6.69 -1.60 -8.16
N ALA A 70 -6.81 -2.09 -9.39
CA ALA A 70 -6.13 -3.31 -9.83
C ALA A 70 -4.60 -3.18 -9.77
N ARG A 71 -4.04 -2.03 -10.15
CA ARG A 71 -2.59 -1.77 -10.04
C ARG A 71 -2.12 -1.72 -8.59
N LEU A 72 -2.94 -1.20 -7.67
CA LEU A 72 -2.62 -1.18 -6.24
C LEU A 72 -2.55 -2.59 -5.65
N GLU A 73 -3.46 -3.48 -6.06
CA GLU A 73 -3.43 -4.88 -5.67
C GLU A 73 -2.10 -5.53 -6.07
N SER A 74 -1.69 -5.38 -7.33
CA SER A 74 -0.43 -5.95 -7.81
C SER A 74 0.80 -5.31 -7.13
N ALA A 75 0.72 -4.03 -6.77
CA ALA A 75 1.79 -3.33 -6.05
C ALA A 75 1.98 -3.84 -4.61
N ALA A 76 0.96 -4.42 -3.98
CA ALA A 76 1.02 -4.86 -2.58
C ALA A 76 2.22 -5.78 -2.30
N LYS A 77 2.43 -6.77 -3.17
CA LYS A 77 3.54 -7.73 -3.07
C LYS A 77 4.91 -7.06 -3.09
N GLN A 78 5.07 -5.99 -3.87
CA GLN A 78 6.37 -5.30 -4.04
C GLN A 78 6.82 -4.61 -2.76
N TYR A 79 5.88 -4.24 -1.88
CA TYR A 79 6.16 -3.59 -0.61
C TYR A 79 6.04 -4.53 0.59
N GLY A 80 5.76 -5.82 0.36
CA GLY A 80 5.45 -6.77 1.44
C GLY A 80 4.12 -6.50 2.15
N ALA A 81 3.24 -5.68 1.56
CA ALA A 81 1.92 -5.37 2.09
C ALA A 81 0.87 -6.35 1.55
N THR A 82 -0.24 -6.50 2.28
CA THR A 82 -1.40 -7.30 1.82
C THR A 82 -2.57 -6.44 1.38
N ILE A 83 -2.62 -5.18 1.81
CA ILE A 83 -3.62 -4.20 1.40
C ILE A 83 -2.91 -2.90 1.00
N VAL A 84 -3.27 -2.36 -0.16
CA VAL A 84 -2.80 -1.06 -0.63
C VAL A 84 -3.97 -0.17 -0.99
N ILE A 85 -3.97 1.04 -0.46
CA ILE A 85 -4.96 2.06 -0.75
C ILE A 85 -4.30 3.29 -1.37
N SER A 86 -5.03 3.98 -2.25
CA SER A 86 -4.57 5.24 -2.81
C SER A 86 -4.67 6.39 -1.81
N GLU A 87 -3.94 7.46 -2.07
CA GLU A 87 -4.06 8.76 -1.39
C GLU A 87 -5.51 9.27 -1.32
N THR A 88 -6.30 9.09 -2.39
CA THR A 88 -7.71 9.52 -2.38
C THR A 88 -8.58 8.68 -1.46
N THR A 89 -8.31 7.37 -1.35
CA THR A 89 -8.97 6.51 -0.36
C THR A 89 -8.51 6.92 1.04
N ARG A 90 -7.20 7.08 1.27
CA ARG A 90 -6.63 7.51 2.56
C ARG A 90 -7.25 8.80 3.09
N ALA A 91 -7.45 9.80 2.22
CA ALA A 91 -8.12 11.05 2.55
C ALA A 91 -9.60 10.87 2.92
N ALA A 92 -10.26 9.85 2.34
CA ALA A 92 -11.65 9.51 2.64
C ALA A 92 -11.81 8.62 3.90
N VAL A 93 -10.73 8.10 4.49
CA VAL A 93 -10.77 7.23 5.69
C VAL A 93 -9.86 7.74 6.80
N ALA A 94 -10.06 8.99 7.23
CA ALA A 94 -9.20 9.64 8.23
C ALA A 94 -9.08 8.88 9.57
N ASP A 95 -10.09 8.09 9.94
CA ASP A 95 -10.16 7.34 11.19
C ASP A 95 -9.41 5.98 11.14
N VAL A 96 -8.90 5.63 9.95
CA VAL A 96 -8.06 4.44 9.74
C VAL A 96 -6.60 4.87 9.81
N VAL A 97 -5.84 4.22 10.69
CA VAL A 97 -4.39 4.37 10.77
C VAL A 97 -3.78 3.66 9.57
N CYS A 98 -2.89 4.36 8.88
CA CYS A 98 -2.20 3.82 7.72
C CYS A 98 -0.70 4.07 7.81
N ARG A 99 0.07 3.12 7.28
CA ARG A 99 1.47 3.27 6.95
C ARG A 99 1.61 3.75 5.52
N GLU A 100 2.41 4.78 5.29
CA GLU A 100 2.79 5.13 3.92
C GLU A 100 3.74 4.05 3.38
N LEU A 101 3.51 3.58 2.16
CA LEU A 101 4.37 2.58 1.52
C LEU A 101 5.39 3.29 0.62
N ASP A 102 4.90 4.15 -0.26
CA ASP A 102 5.73 4.83 -1.25
C ASP A 102 4.98 5.96 -1.93
N ARG A 103 5.72 6.84 -2.58
CA ARG A 103 5.20 7.72 -3.62
C ARG A 103 5.66 7.15 -4.95
N ALA A 104 4.76 6.49 -5.68
CA ALA A 104 5.16 5.69 -6.84
C ALA A 104 4.40 6.05 -8.12
N ARG A 105 5.08 5.92 -9.26
CA ARG A 105 4.44 5.85 -10.58
C ARG A 105 4.02 4.40 -10.79
N VAL A 106 2.71 4.17 -10.74
CA VAL A 106 2.14 2.88 -11.13
C VAL A 106 2.15 2.76 -12.66
N LYS A 107 2.35 1.54 -13.15
CA LYS A 107 2.39 1.25 -14.60
C LYS A 107 1.21 1.88 -15.33
N GLY A 108 1.49 2.62 -16.41
CA GLY A 108 0.46 3.25 -17.25
C GLY A 108 -0.17 4.51 -16.66
N ARG A 109 0.45 5.14 -15.65
CA ARG A 109 0.08 6.47 -15.17
C ARG A 109 1.31 7.36 -15.00
N ALA A 110 1.28 8.53 -15.65
CA ALA A 110 2.37 9.49 -15.54
C ALA A 110 2.41 10.15 -14.15
N GLN A 111 1.26 10.50 -13.58
CA GLN A 111 1.20 11.13 -12.26
C GLN A 111 1.55 10.12 -11.15
N PRO A 112 2.47 10.45 -10.23
CA PRO A 112 2.74 9.63 -9.06
C PRO A 112 1.51 9.57 -8.15
N VAL A 113 1.37 8.46 -7.44
CA VAL A 113 0.34 8.23 -6.44
C VAL A 113 1.02 7.82 -5.15
N THR A 114 0.61 8.44 -4.05
CA THR A 114 1.05 7.99 -2.72
C THR A 114 0.24 6.75 -2.32
N LEU A 115 0.95 5.70 -1.95
CA LEU A 115 0.43 4.38 -1.60
C LEU A 115 0.44 4.24 -0.08
N PHE A 116 -0.63 3.68 0.47
CA PHE A 116 -0.77 3.46 1.90
C PHE A 116 -1.22 2.04 2.20
N GLU A 117 -0.76 1.48 3.31
CA GLU A 117 -1.24 0.25 3.90
C GLU A 117 -2.14 0.59 5.11
N PRO A 118 -3.42 0.20 5.12
CA PRO A 118 -4.28 0.36 6.28
C PRO A 118 -3.93 -0.70 7.34
N LEU A 119 -3.76 -0.25 8.59
CA LEU A 119 -3.37 -1.11 9.70
C LEU A 119 -4.51 -1.40 10.68
N GLY A 120 -5.52 -0.53 10.73
CA GLY A 120 -6.66 -0.68 11.62
C GLY A 120 -7.34 0.65 11.92
N LEU A 121 -8.42 0.60 12.69
CA LEU A 121 -9.04 1.79 13.25
C LEU A 121 -8.15 2.39 14.35
N ALA A 122 -8.22 3.70 14.55
CA ALA A 122 -7.35 4.42 15.49
C ALA A 122 -7.36 3.87 16.93
N ASP A 123 -8.49 3.34 17.38
CA ASP A 123 -8.67 2.71 18.69
C ASP A 123 -8.11 1.29 18.79
N ALA A 124 -7.88 0.63 17.65
CA ALA A 124 -7.34 -0.73 17.58
C ALA A 124 -5.81 -0.78 17.44
N VAL A 125 -5.16 0.37 17.17
CA VAL A 125 -3.70 0.44 16.99
C VAL A 125 -2.99 0.66 18.32
N THR A 126 -2.00 -0.18 18.59
CA THR A 126 -1.22 -0.13 19.84
C THR A 126 -0.27 1.07 19.88
N THR A 127 0.11 1.51 21.08
CA THR A 127 1.13 2.56 21.26
C THR A 127 2.47 2.21 20.59
N ALA A 128 2.85 0.92 20.61
CA ALA A 128 4.06 0.45 19.95
C ALA A 128 4.00 0.64 18.43
N MET A 129 2.86 0.34 17.80
CA MET A 129 2.66 0.61 16.38
C MET A 129 2.63 2.12 16.08
N GLN A 130 2.05 2.95 16.95
CA GLN A 130 2.08 4.40 16.77
C GLN A 130 3.52 4.93 16.79
N GLN A 131 4.35 4.43 17.71
CA GLN A 131 5.77 4.78 17.78
C GLN A 131 6.53 4.31 16.55
N GLU A 132 6.31 3.06 16.11
CA GLU A 132 6.89 2.54 14.85
C GLU A 132 6.61 3.46 13.67
N LEU A 133 5.36 3.88 13.51
CA LEU A 133 4.95 4.77 12.41
C LEU A 133 5.58 6.15 12.51
N ALA A 134 5.76 6.67 13.73
CA ALA A 134 6.43 7.94 13.95
C ALA A 134 7.92 7.87 13.58
N ASP A 135 8.61 6.81 14.00
CA ASP A 135 10.02 6.57 13.69
C ASP A 135 10.22 6.37 12.18
N TYR A 136 9.31 5.60 11.54
CA TYR A 136 9.28 5.43 10.10
C TYR A 136 9.04 6.75 9.35
N ALA A 137 8.11 7.59 9.81
CA ALA A 137 7.84 8.88 9.18
C ALA A 137 9.08 9.80 9.20
N GLN A 138 9.84 9.80 10.29
CA GLN A 138 11.10 10.55 10.39
C GLN A 138 12.16 10.00 9.43
N ALA A 139 12.32 8.68 9.36
CA ALA A 139 13.24 8.02 8.43
C ALA A 139 12.89 8.33 6.96
N LEU A 140 11.60 8.29 6.62
CA LEU A 140 11.10 8.60 5.28
C LEU A 140 11.30 10.09 4.92
N ALA A 141 11.16 11.00 5.88
CA ALA A 141 11.43 12.42 5.67
C ALA A 141 12.92 12.66 5.35
N ALA A 142 13.84 12.04 6.08
CA ALA A 142 15.27 12.12 5.80
C ALA A 142 15.63 11.53 4.42
N TYR A 143 15.02 10.39 4.06
CA TYR A 143 15.16 9.79 2.73
C TYR A 143 14.74 10.74 1.61
N ARG A 144 13.59 11.43 1.77
CA ARG A 144 13.09 12.41 0.79
C ARG A 144 13.94 13.66 0.71
N ALA A 145 14.56 14.06 1.81
CA ALA A 145 15.53 15.15 1.86
C ALA A 145 16.90 14.78 1.26
N ARG A 146 17.09 13.53 0.81
CA ARG A 146 18.36 12.98 0.31
C ARG A 146 19.48 12.97 1.36
N ASP A 147 19.11 13.07 2.63
CA ASP A 147 20.04 12.94 3.73
C ASP A 147 20.24 11.45 4.03
N TRP A 148 21.06 10.81 3.19
CA TRP A 148 21.32 9.37 3.29
C TRP A 148 21.95 9.01 4.62
N GLN A 149 22.75 9.91 5.19
CA GLN A 149 23.40 9.69 6.48
C GLN A 149 22.34 9.63 7.58
N GLN A 150 21.42 10.59 7.62
CA GLN A 150 20.35 10.62 8.62
C GLN A 150 19.23 9.61 8.36
N ALA A 151 19.03 9.16 7.12
CA ALA A 151 18.03 8.14 6.80
C ALA A 151 18.49 6.73 7.15
N THR A 152 19.78 6.42 6.98
CA THR A 152 20.29 5.03 7.08
C THR A 152 20.09 4.44 8.48
N LEU A 153 20.48 5.16 9.52
CA LEU A 153 20.44 4.62 10.90
C LEU A 153 19.00 4.33 11.38
N PRO A 154 18.03 5.26 11.24
CA PRO A 154 16.63 4.97 11.57
C PRO A 154 16.06 3.76 10.83
N PHE A 155 16.35 3.62 9.53
CA PHE A 155 15.90 2.44 8.78
C PHE A 155 16.57 1.13 9.24
N GLN A 156 17.84 1.15 9.65
CA GLN A 156 18.50 -0.02 10.24
C GLN A 156 17.85 -0.42 11.56
N GLN A 157 17.51 0.56 12.41
CA GLN A 157 16.80 0.31 13.66
C GLN A 157 15.41 -0.29 13.41
N LEU A 158 14.66 0.25 12.44
CA LEU A 158 13.36 -0.28 12.03
C LEU A 158 13.45 -1.72 11.52
N VAL A 159 14.45 -2.04 10.68
CA VAL A 159 14.67 -3.42 10.21
C VAL A 159 15.01 -4.37 11.36
N SER A 160 15.80 -3.91 12.33
CA SER A 160 16.14 -4.73 13.50
C SER A 160 14.96 -4.95 14.45
N ALA A 161 14.09 -3.95 14.60
CA ALA A 161 12.93 -4.02 15.49
C ALA A 161 11.74 -4.76 14.85
N TYR A 162 11.59 -4.67 13.53
CA TYR A 162 10.47 -5.23 12.77
C TYR A 162 10.98 -6.06 11.58
N PRO A 163 11.65 -7.21 11.84
CA PRO A 163 12.27 -8.02 10.78
C PRO A 163 11.25 -8.61 9.79
N ASP A 164 10.00 -8.80 10.22
CA ASP A 164 8.91 -9.32 9.39
C ASP A 164 8.24 -8.24 8.52
N GLN A 165 8.72 -6.99 8.55
CA GLN A 165 8.24 -5.89 7.73
C GLN A 165 9.23 -5.56 6.59
N PRO A 166 9.03 -6.08 5.36
CA PRO A 166 9.99 -5.93 4.27
C PRO A 166 10.18 -4.48 3.81
N LEU A 167 9.19 -3.62 4.05
CA LEU A 167 9.19 -2.22 3.63
C LEU A 167 10.46 -1.47 4.04
N TYR A 168 10.91 -1.64 5.29
CA TYR A 168 12.06 -0.88 5.80
C TYR A 168 13.37 -1.31 5.13
N LYS A 169 13.49 -2.60 4.81
CA LYS A 169 14.62 -3.14 4.07
C LYS A 169 14.65 -2.60 2.63
N ILE A 170 13.49 -2.47 1.97
CA ILE A 170 13.39 -1.86 0.63
C ILE A 170 13.99 -0.44 0.63
N TYR A 171 13.70 0.38 1.63
CA TYR A 171 14.27 1.73 1.73
C TYR A 171 15.79 1.72 1.99
N LEU A 172 16.31 0.81 2.82
CA LEU A 172 17.76 0.65 2.99
C LEU A 172 18.47 0.29 1.68
N ASP A 173 17.90 -0.65 0.94
CA ASP A 173 18.49 -1.10 -0.32
C ASP A 173 18.46 0.02 -1.36
N ARG A 174 17.38 0.81 -1.40
CA ARG A 174 17.30 2.03 -2.23
C ARG A 174 18.35 3.06 -1.83
N ILE A 175 18.56 3.30 -0.53
CA ILE A 175 19.60 4.23 -0.06
C ILE A 175 20.98 3.77 -0.55
N ALA A 176 21.30 2.48 -0.46
CA ALA A 176 22.57 1.95 -0.93
C ALA A 176 22.79 2.19 -2.44
N VAL A 177 21.76 1.97 -3.26
CA VAL A 177 21.80 2.26 -4.70
C VAL A 177 21.94 3.76 -4.96
N LEU A 178 21.13 4.61 -4.32
CA LEU A 178 21.14 6.07 -4.54
C LEU A 178 22.42 6.74 -4.05
N ARG A 179 23.14 6.14 -3.10
CA ARG A 179 24.47 6.63 -2.69
C ARG A 179 25.53 6.40 -3.77
N THR A 180 25.42 5.32 -4.53
CA THR A 180 26.35 4.99 -5.62
C THR A 180 25.94 5.64 -6.94
N HIS A 181 24.64 5.84 -7.14
CA HIS A 181 24.03 6.43 -8.33
C HIS A 181 23.08 7.55 -7.87
N PRO A 182 23.62 8.74 -7.52
CA PRO A 182 22.80 9.83 -7.01
C PRO A 182 21.76 10.25 -8.04
N PRO A 183 20.51 10.52 -7.61
CA PRO A 183 19.46 10.90 -8.53
C PRO A 183 19.68 12.35 -8.99
N GLU A 184 19.12 12.71 -10.15
CA GLU A 184 19.21 14.06 -10.71
C GLU A 184 18.70 15.14 -9.73
N ASP A 185 19.14 16.39 -9.90
CA ASP A 185 18.80 17.50 -8.99
C ASP A 185 17.28 17.70 -8.81
N HIS A 186 16.47 17.30 -9.79
CA HIS A 186 15.01 17.39 -9.78
C HIS A 186 14.28 16.11 -9.36
N TRP A 187 14.96 15.17 -8.70
CA TRP A 187 14.32 13.95 -8.23
C TRP A 187 13.15 14.25 -7.30
N ASP A 188 11.98 13.74 -7.68
CA ASP A 188 10.69 13.96 -7.03
C ASP A 188 10.40 12.95 -5.90
N GLY A 189 11.40 12.13 -5.55
CA GLY A 189 11.27 11.07 -4.56
C GLY A 189 10.40 9.90 -5.04
N VAL A 190 10.14 9.80 -6.35
CA VAL A 190 9.20 8.83 -6.90
C VAL A 190 9.92 7.59 -7.40
N PHE A 191 9.42 6.43 -6.99
CA PHE A 191 9.82 5.15 -7.54
C PHE A 191 8.88 4.72 -8.68
N THR A 192 9.42 4.15 -9.75
CA THR A 192 8.61 3.63 -10.86
C THR A 192 8.51 2.11 -10.74
N LEU A 193 7.29 1.60 -10.56
CA LEU A 193 7.04 0.15 -10.52
C LEU A 193 7.06 -0.40 -11.96
N THR A 194 8.10 -1.16 -12.30
CA THR A 194 8.32 -1.69 -13.65
C THR A 194 7.70 -3.06 -13.87
N GLU A 195 7.45 -3.83 -12.80
CA GLU A 195 6.95 -5.21 -12.86
C GLU A 195 5.48 -5.36 -12.42
N LYS A 196 4.83 -6.44 -12.88
CA LYS A 196 3.48 -6.87 -12.48
C LYS A 196 3.58 -7.85 -11.32
#